data_AF-A0A7Y0ZVC3-F1
#
_entry.id   AF-A0A7Y0ZVC3-F1
#
_cell.length_a   1.000
_cell.length_b   1.000
_cell.length_c   1.000
_cell.angle_alpha   90.00
_cell.angle_beta   90.00
_cell.angle_gamma   90.00
#
_symmetry.space_group_name_H-M   'P 1'
#
loop_
_entity.id
_entity.type
_entity.pdbx_description
1 polymer ?
#
loop_
_entity_poly.entity_id
_entity_poly.type
_entity_poly.pdbx_seq_one_letter_code
_entity_poly.pdbx_strand_id
1 'polypeptide(L)'
;MKISFSKWETPGERITRSITAVVPYGETLIEQTGPVEWTSSTSAIGKIENLNVNGSFLMEFEFQENELRSWMRRFIMENPEYSVQLLAEAHGLLLIAGQNKKNNKPT
;
A
#
# COMPACT_ATOMS: atom_id res chain seq x y z
N MET A 1 -4.48 -4.60 5.04
CA MET A 1 -4.14 -3.18 5.04
C MET A 1 -4.52 -2.63 6.39
N LYS A 2 -3.67 -1.80 6.98
CA LYS A 2 -4.00 -1.07 8.20
C LYS A 2 -3.88 0.42 7.95
N ILE A 3 -4.69 1.17 8.66
CA ILE A 3 -4.64 2.61 8.70
C ILE A 3 -4.46 3.06 10.14
N SER A 4 -3.57 4.02 10.35
CA SER A 4 -3.33 4.62 11.66
C SER A 4 -3.59 6.11 11.61
N PHE A 5 -4.26 6.62 12.64
CA PHE A 5 -4.53 8.03 12.82
C PHE A 5 -3.85 8.52 14.10
N SER A 6 -3.10 9.62 14.03
CA SER A 6 -2.61 10.34 15.20
C SER A 6 -3.01 11.81 15.10
N LYS A 7 -3.29 12.47 16.23
CA LYS A 7 -3.63 13.90 16.19
C LYS A 7 -2.45 14.71 15.66
N TRP A 8 -2.72 15.61 14.74
CA TRP A 8 -1.69 16.45 14.10
C TRP A 8 -0.88 17.25 15.13
N GLU A 9 -1.57 17.85 16.10
CA GLU A 9 -0.96 18.74 17.10
C GLU A 9 -0.46 17.99 18.35
N THR A 10 -0.81 16.71 18.51
CA THR A 10 -0.47 15.93 19.71
C THR A 10 -0.20 14.47 19.33
N PRO A 11 1.03 14.12 18.95
CA PRO A 11 1.36 12.80 18.37
C PRO A 11 1.20 11.58 19.30
N GLY A 12 0.68 11.74 20.52
CA GLY A 12 0.73 10.71 21.56
C GLY A 12 -0.34 9.61 21.44
N GLU A 13 -1.50 9.89 20.85
CA GLU A 13 -2.58 8.90 20.72
C GLU A 13 -2.68 8.43 19.27
N ARG A 14 -2.41 7.12 19.05
CA ARG A 14 -2.49 6.47 17.74
C ARG A 14 -3.61 5.46 17.72
N ILE A 15 -4.60 5.68 16.86
CA ILE A 15 -5.69 4.74 16.63
C ILE A 15 -5.36 3.94 15.37
N THR A 16 -5.13 2.64 15.52
CA THR A 16 -4.91 1.73 14.39
C THR A 16 -6.18 0.94 14.10
N ARG A 17 -6.54 0.84 12.82
CA ARG A 17 -7.66 0.03 12.34
C ARG A 17 -7.23 -0.84 11.16
N SER A 18 -7.74 -2.06 11.14
CA SER A 18 -7.64 -2.92 9.96
C SER A 18 -8.71 -2.54 8.95
N ILE A 19 -8.37 -2.61 7.68
CA ILE A 19 -9.31 -2.42 6.58
C ILE A 19 -9.77 -3.78 6.08
N THR A 20 -11.08 -4.00 6.06
CA THR A 20 -11.71 -5.22 5.53
C THR A 20 -11.88 -5.08 4.02
N ALA A 21 -11.54 -6.15 3.28
CA ALA A 21 -11.73 -6.20 1.84
C ALA A 21 -13.22 -6.18 1.48
N VAL A 22 -13.55 -5.51 0.38
CA VAL A 22 -14.91 -5.44 -0.15
C VAL A 22 -14.93 -5.66 -1.65
N VAL A 23 -16.03 -6.21 -2.16
CA VAL A 23 -16.24 -6.41 -3.60
C VAL A 23 -17.60 -5.85 -4.03
N PRO A 24 -17.71 -5.34 -5.28
CA PRO A 24 -19.00 -4.95 -5.84
C PRO A 24 -19.96 -6.13 -5.94
N TYR A 25 -21.20 -5.92 -5.51
CA TYR A 25 -22.33 -6.82 -5.67
C TYR A 25 -23.55 -6.01 -6.09
N GLY A 26 -23.78 -5.95 -7.41
CA GLY A 26 -24.76 -5.04 -8.01
C GLY A 26 -24.41 -3.58 -7.70
N GLU A 27 -25.32 -2.88 -7.02
CA GLU A 27 -25.15 -1.48 -6.59
C GLU A 27 -24.54 -1.34 -5.18
N THR A 28 -24.19 -2.45 -4.52
CA THR A 28 -23.68 -2.46 -3.15
C THR A 28 -22.25 -3.00 -3.06
N LEU A 29 -21.58 -2.74 -1.94
CA LEU A 29 -20.30 -3.37 -1.59
C LEU A 29 -20.54 -4.41 -0.50
N ILE A 30 -20.04 -5.63 -0.70
CA ILE A 30 -20.09 -6.70 0.29
C ILE A 30 -18.70 -7.01 0.81
N GLU A 31 -18.62 -7.44 2.06
CA GLU A 31 -17.36 -7.87 2.66
C GLU A 31 -16.84 -9.15 2.01
N GLN A 32 -15.53 -9.19 1.83
CA GLN A 32 -14.82 -10.35 1.32
C GLN A 32 -13.76 -10.79 2.32
N THR A 33 -13.63 -12.11 2.48
CA THR A 33 -12.50 -12.68 3.21
C THR A 33 -11.22 -12.55 2.39
N GLY A 34 -10.20 -11.89 2.93
CA GLY A 34 -8.89 -11.79 2.29
C GLY A 34 -8.23 -10.43 2.48
N PRO A 35 -7.03 -10.24 1.87
CA PRO A 35 -6.37 -8.94 1.82
C PRO A 35 -7.14 -7.95 0.94
N VAL A 36 -6.96 -6.65 1.18
CA VAL A 36 -7.53 -5.61 0.31
C VAL A 36 -6.79 -5.65 -1.03
N GLU A 37 -7.53 -5.78 -2.11
CA GLU A 37 -6.98 -5.72 -3.47
C GLU A 37 -7.13 -4.33 -4.07
N TRP A 38 -6.18 -3.95 -4.92
CA TRP A 38 -6.22 -2.67 -5.62
C TRP A 38 -7.22 -2.73 -6.77
N THR A 39 -8.20 -1.84 -6.74
CA THR A 39 -9.25 -1.72 -7.75
C THR A 39 -8.78 -0.99 -9.00
N SER A 40 -7.74 -0.15 -8.89
CA SER A 40 -7.01 0.44 -10.02
C SER A 40 -5.53 0.61 -9.70
N SER A 41 -4.74 1.12 -10.64
CA SER A 41 -3.33 1.49 -10.41
C SER A 41 -3.14 2.56 -9.33
N THR A 42 -4.21 3.28 -8.98
CA THR A 42 -4.19 4.44 -8.09
C THR A 42 -5.19 4.36 -6.95
N SER A 43 -6.02 3.31 -6.87
CA SER A 43 -7.00 3.17 -5.81
C SER A 43 -7.20 1.73 -5.32
N ALA A 44 -7.53 1.63 -4.04
CA ALA A 44 -8.07 0.44 -3.41
C ALA A 44 -9.27 0.87 -2.56
N ILE A 45 -10.25 -0.01 -2.40
CA ILE A 45 -11.47 0.24 -1.64
C ILE A 45 -11.58 -0.80 -0.53
N GLY A 46 -11.96 -0.36 0.66
CA GLY A 46 -12.15 -1.25 1.80
C GLY A 46 -13.03 -0.61 2.86
N LYS A 47 -13.53 -1.45 3.77
CA LYS A 47 -14.39 -1.03 4.87
C LYS A 47 -13.54 -0.81 6.13
N ILE A 48 -13.82 0.29 6.84
CA ILE A 48 -13.32 0.53 8.20
C ILE A 48 -14.52 0.59 9.12
N GLU A 49 -14.48 -0.17 10.21
CA GLU A 49 -15.52 -0.16 11.24
C GLU A 49 -15.11 0.67 12.46
N ASN A 50 -16.11 1.25 13.13
CA ASN A 50 -15.94 1.95 14.40
C ASN A 50 -14.85 3.04 14.35
N LEU A 51 -14.82 3.80 13.24
CA LEU A 51 -13.94 4.95 13.09
C LEU A 51 -14.62 6.18 13.69
N ASN A 52 -14.15 6.60 14.87
CA ASN A 52 -14.59 7.82 15.53
C ASN A 52 -13.40 8.76 15.68
N VAL A 53 -13.16 9.60 14.68
CA VAL A 53 -12.07 10.59 14.64
C VAL A 53 -12.65 11.97 14.33
N ASN A 54 -12.28 12.99 15.10
CA ASN A 54 -12.73 14.38 14.91
C ASN A 54 -11.54 15.36 15.05
N GLY A 55 -11.40 16.27 14.08
CA GLY A 55 -10.29 17.23 13.99
C GLY A 55 -9.28 16.89 12.89
N SER A 56 -8.05 17.37 13.04
CA SER A 56 -6.96 17.16 12.10
C SER A 56 -6.03 16.01 12.53
N PHE A 57 -5.73 15.11 11.59
CA PHE A 57 -4.97 13.90 11.87
C PHE A 57 -3.85 13.69 10.85
N LEU A 58 -2.72 13.16 11.34
CA LEU A 58 -1.75 12.45 10.51
C LEU A 58 -2.30 11.04 10.23
N MET A 59 -2.14 10.59 8.99
CA MET A 59 -2.61 9.29 8.54
C MET A 59 -1.43 8.48 7.99
N GLU A 60 -1.30 7.24 8.47
CA GLU A 60 -0.31 6.29 8.00
C GLU A 60 -0.99 5.04 7.46
N PHE A 61 -0.50 4.54 6.32
CA PHE A 61 -0.96 3.30 5.72
C PHE A 61 0.11 2.22 5.83
N GLU A 62 -0.30 1.04 6.28
CA GLU A 62 0.54 -0.16 6.29
C GLU A 62 -0.09 -1.21 5.37
N PHE A 63 0.66 -1.61 4.36
CA PHE A 63 0.25 -2.61 3.38
C PHE A 63 0.93 -3.94 3.65
N GLN A 64 0.18 -5.03 3.53
CA GLN A 64 0.75 -6.37 3.49
C GLN A 64 1.39 -6.64 2.12
N GLU A 65 2.35 -7.56 2.07
CA GLU A 65 3.04 -7.91 0.83
C GLU A 65 2.07 -8.30 -0.29
N ASN A 66 1.04 -9.09 0.01
CA ASN A 66 0.03 -9.51 -0.96
C ASN A 66 -0.76 -8.34 -1.55
N GLU A 67 -0.95 -7.27 -0.78
CA GLU A 67 -1.66 -6.05 -1.19
C GLU A 67 -0.80 -5.21 -2.13
N LEU A 68 0.50 -5.09 -1.82
CA LEU A 68 1.49 -4.46 -2.70
C LEU A 68 1.69 -5.25 -4.00
N ARG A 69 1.64 -6.59 -3.94
CA ARG A 69 1.67 -7.44 -5.14
C ARG A 69 0.42 -7.24 -5.98
N SER A 70 -0.75 -7.12 -5.36
CA SER A 70 -2.01 -6.79 -6.06
C SER A 70 -1.91 -5.43 -6.76
N TRP A 71 -1.41 -4.41 -6.08
CA TRP A 71 -1.12 -3.10 -6.67
C TRP A 71 -0.21 -3.20 -7.89
N MET A 72 0.96 -3.85 -7.77
CA MET A 72 1.90 -3.99 -8.87
C MET A 72 1.26 -4.61 -10.11
N ARG A 73 0.47 -5.69 -9.92
CA ARG A 73 -0.26 -6.31 -11.05
C ARG A 73 -1.21 -5.31 -11.70
N ARG A 74 -1.98 -4.57 -10.89
CA ARG A 74 -2.94 -3.59 -11.39
C ARG A 74 -2.26 -2.42 -12.11
N PHE A 75 -1.14 -1.93 -11.56
CA PHE A 75 -0.32 -0.90 -12.17
C PHE A 75 0.23 -1.33 -13.53
N ILE A 76 0.78 -2.55 -13.63
CA ILE A 76 1.30 -3.11 -14.89
C ILE A 76 0.22 -3.24 -15.96
N MET A 77 -0.97 -3.72 -15.56
CA MET A 77 -2.08 -3.89 -16.49
C MET A 77 -2.60 -2.56 -17.06
N GLU A 78 -2.61 -1.50 -16.25
CA GLU A 78 -3.14 -0.19 -16.66
C GLU A 78 -2.07 0.70 -17.31
N ASN A 79 -0.79 0.50 -16.97
CA ASN A 79 0.34 1.35 -17.41
C ASN A 79 1.52 0.49 -17.90
N PRO A 80 1.36 -0.34 -18.95
CA PRO A 80 2.38 -1.28 -19.38
C PRO A 80 3.68 -0.60 -19.84
N GLU A 81 3.60 0.51 -20.57
CA GLU A 81 4.78 1.23 -21.08
C GLU A 81 5.63 1.80 -19.94
N TYR A 82 5.00 2.48 -18.98
CA TYR A 82 5.67 3.00 -17.79
C TYR A 82 6.23 1.88 -16.91
N SER A 83 5.57 0.72 -16.88
CA SER A 83 6.03 -0.41 -16.10
C SER A 83 7.36 -0.98 -16.61
N VAL A 84 7.57 -0.97 -17.93
CA VAL A 84 8.88 -1.35 -18.52
C VAL A 84 9.98 -0.38 -18.09
N GLN A 85 9.69 0.92 -18.07
CA GLN A 85 10.64 1.93 -17.61
C GLN A 85 10.96 1.76 -16.12
N LEU A 86 9.94 1.58 -15.27
CA LEU A 86 10.11 1.34 -13.85
C LEU A 86 10.95 0.08 -13.56
N LEU A 87 10.77 -0.99 -14.35
CA LEU A 87 11.59 -2.20 -14.23
C LEU A 87 13.05 -1.94 -14.61
N ALA A 88 13.31 -1.14 -15.64
CA ALA A 88 14.67 -0.75 -16.01
C ALA A 88 15.34 0.08 -14.91
N GLU A 89 14.62 1.03 -14.31
CA GLU A 89 15.11 1.82 -13.16
C GLU A 89 15.40 0.94 -11.95
N ALA A 90 14.48 0.02 -11.61
CA ALA A 90 14.65 -0.91 -10.51
C ALA A 90 15.88 -1.83 -10.71
N HIS A 91 16.11 -2.30 -11.94
CA HIS A 91 17.31 -3.07 -12.27
C HIS A 91 18.58 -2.23 -12.08
N GLY A 92 18.59 -0.97 -12.51
CA GLY A 92 19.70 -0.05 -12.26
C GLY A 92 20.03 0.09 -10.77
N LEU A 93 19.01 0.27 -9.91
CA LEU A 93 19.17 0.34 -8.45
C LEU A 93 19.74 -0.96 -7.86
N LEU A 94 19.31 -2.12 -8.35
CA LEU A 94 19.83 -3.42 -7.91
C LEU A 94 21.32 -3.58 -8.23
N LEU A 95 21.78 -3.13 -9.39
CA LEU A 95 23.19 -3.17 -9.76
C LEU A 95 24.03 -2.32 -8.80
N ILE A 96 23.57 -1.10 -8.49
CA ILE A 96 24.23 -0.19 -7.54
C ILE A 96 24.28 -0.82 -6.14
N ALA A 97 23.16 -1.34 -5.65
CA ALA A 97 23.09 -1.99 -4.35
C ALA A 97 24.02 -3.22 -4.25
N GLY A 98 24.09 -4.01 -5.32
CA GLY A 98 24.99 -5.15 -5.43
C GLY A 98 26.47 -4.76 -5.42
N GLN A 99 26.84 -3.66 -6.08
CA GLN A 99 28.21 -3.12 -6.07
C GLN A 99 28.61 -2.60 -4.69
N ASN A 100 27.74 -1.82 -4.04
CA ASN A 100 27.99 -1.32 -2.68
C ASN A 100 28.20 -2.45 -1.67
N LYS A 101 27.46 -3.56 -1.81
CA LYS A 101 27.64 -4.76 -0.96
C LYS A 101 28.96 -5.49 -1.21
N LYS A 102 29.53 -5.43 -2.43
CA LYS A 102 30.85 -5.99 -2.73
C LYS A 102 31.99 -5.13 -2.14
N ASN A 103 31.84 -3.81 -2.19
CA ASN A 103 32.85 -2.87 -1.70
C ASN A 103 32.93 -2.82 -0.16
N ASN A 104 31.86 -3.20 0.54
CA ASN A 104 31.79 -3.23 2.02
C ASN A 104 32.10 -4.60 2.65
N LYS A 105 32.67 -5.56 1.90
CA LYS A 105 33.16 -6.81 2.50
C LYS A 105 34.54 -6.58 3.13
N PRO A 106 34.73 -6.84 4.44
CA PRO A 106 36.06 -6.79 5.03
C PRO A 106 36.93 -7.89 4.44
N THR A 107 38.13 -7.51 3.99
CA THR A 107 39.22 -8.41 3.56
C THR A 107 39.77 -9.22 4.71
#